data_AF-A0A9Q0PZX6-F1
#
_entry.id   AF-A0A9Q0PZX6-F1
#
_cell.length_a   1.000
_cell.length_b   1.000
_cell.length_c   1.000
_cell.angle_alpha   90.00
_cell.angle_beta   90.00
_cell.angle_gamma   90.00
#
_symmetry.space_group_name_H-M   'P 1'
#
loop_
_entity.id
_entity.type
_entity.pdbx_description
1 polymer ?
#
loop_
_entity_poly.entity_id
_entity_poly.type
_entity_poly.pdbx_seq_one_letter_code
_entity_poly.pdbx_strand_id
1 'polypeptide(L)'
;MHNSFVQEWGIDPGKEGTINSATVKYTDFLLATASGKVEGVKGLGKLATPFERTKVAAYTLGAMTPCMRLYSFLGKELQAILGPEGNGHPYKNWIDSYSSESFQASALQTEDLLDKLSVSLTGEELDIIEKLYHQALKLEIEFFLAQPIAQTTLAPLTKGHNPEEDRLVIFSDFDLTCTVVDSSAILAEIAIVTAPKSDVVQPETQIVRMSSADLRNTWGLLSGQYTEEYEQCIESIMPSAKVEFNYEALCKALEQLSDFEKRANSRVIDSEVLKGLNLEDVKRAGERLILQDGCTGFFQKIVKNENLNTNVHVLSYCWCGDLIRSAFSSGMLLPCENL
;
A
#
# COMPACT_ATOMS: atom_id res chain seq x y z
N MET A 1 29.37 14.85 -5.87
CA MET A 1 28.61 13.60 -6.05
C MET A 1 28.12 13.46 -7.49
N HIS A 2 27.12 14.22 -7.97
CA HIS A 2 26.57 13.99 -9.33
C HIS A 2 27.57 14.12 -10.50
N ASN A 3 28.59 14.98 -10.39
CA ASN A 3 29.64 15.06 -11.42
C ASN A 3 30.39 13.73 -11.64
N SER A 4 30.60 12.94 -10.58
CA SER A 4 31.25 11.63 -10.74
C SER A 4 30.31 10.62 -11.40
N PHE A 5 29.00 10.68 -11.13
CA PHE A 5 28.01 9.79 -11.77
C PHE A 5 27.83 10.11 -13.25
N VAL A 6 27.82 11.39 -13.63
CA VAL A 6 27.76 11.82 -15.04
C VAL A 6 28.94 11.23 -15.82
N GLN A 7 30.14 11.25 -15.24
CA GLN A 7 31.33 10.64 -15.85
C GLN A 7 31.26 9.11 -15.86
N GLU A 8 30.90 8.49 -14.73
CA GLU A 8 30.82 7.03 -14.57
C GLU A 8 29.78 6.40 -15.50
N TRP A 9 28.64 7.07 -15.69
CA TRP A 9 27.53 6.59 -16.53
C TRP A 9 27.60 7.11 -17.97
N GLY A 10 28.65 7.86 -18.34
CA GLY A 10 28.85 8.36 -19.69
C GLY A 10 27.76 9.33 -20.17
N ILE A 11 27.16 10.08 -19.25
CA ILE A 11 26.14 11.09 -19.57
C ILE A 11 26.85 12.31 -20.13
N ASP A 12 26.39 12.81 -21.29
CA ASP A 12 26.88 14.05 -21.88
C ASP A 12 26.14 15.26 -21.25
N PRO A 13 26.82 16.08 -20.42
CA PRO A 13 26.19 17.24 -19.78
C PRO A 13 25.86 18.37 -20.77
N GLY A 14 26.35 18.31 -22.02
CA GLY A 14 26.06 19.28 -23.07
C GLY A 14 24.73 19.03 -23.80
N LYS A 15 24.08 17.89 -23.58
CA LYS A 15 22.72 17.63 -24.08
C LYS A 15 21.70 18.26 -23.14
N GLU A 16 21.14 19.40 -23.54
CA GLU A 16 19.98 19.98 -22.87
C GLU A 16 18.80 19.00 -22.94
N GLY A 17 18.43 18.44 -21.77
CA GLY A 17 17.19 17.71 -21.59
C GLY A 17 16.07 18.65 -21.14
N THR A 18 14.84 18.38 -21.57
CA THR A 18 13.66 19.04 -21.02
C THR A 18 13.49 18.64 -19.55
N ILE A 19 13.37 19.62 -18.66
CA ILE A 19 13.09 19.37 -17.24
C ILE A 19 11.73 18.67 -17.11
N ASN A 20 11.70 17.56 -16.37
CA ASN A 20 10.48 16.79 -16.14
C ASN A 20 9.45 17.64 -15.36
N SER A 21 8.17 17.50 -15.69
CA SER A 21 7.09 18.26 -15.02
C SER A 21 7.00 17.97 -13.51
N ALA A 22 7.34 16.75 -13.06
CA ALA A 22 7.44 16.42 -11.64
C ALA A 22 8.56 17.19 -10.94
N THR A 23 9.72 17.35 -11.60
CA THR A 23 10.81 18.20 -11.10
C THR A 23 10.35 19.63 -10.94
N VAL A 24 9.69 20.20 -11.97
CA VAL A 24 9.18 21.59 -11.93
C VAL A 24 8.18 21.76 -10.79
N LYS A 25 7.19 20.87 -10.66
CA LYS A 25 6.20 20.90 -9.58
C LYS A 25 6.85 20.92 -8.20
N TYR A 26 7.84 20.05 -7.98
CA TYR A 26 8.50 19.95 -6.69
C TYR A 26 9.34 21.19 -6.39
N THR A 27 10.09 21.71 -7.37
CA THR A 27 10.84 22.95 -7.18
C THR A 27 9.93 24.16 -6.96
N ASP A 28 8.81 24.24 -7.67
CA ASP A 28 7.84 25.32 -7.51
C ASP A 28 7.20 25.29 -6.11
N PHE A 29 6.89 24.10 -5.60
CA PHE A 29 6.42 23.91 -4.23
C PHE A 29 7.43 24.40 -3.19
N LEU A 30 8.71 24.01 -3.31
CA LEU A 30 9.76 24.44 -2.39
C LEU A 30 9.98 25.96 -2.46
N LEU A 31 10.01 26.54 -3.66
CA LEU A 31 10.16 27.99 -3.86
C LEU A 31 8.94 28.77 -3.33
N ALA A 32 7.73 28.24 -3.51
CA ALA A 32 6.52 28.83 -2.96
C ALA A 32 6.57 28.86 -1.43
N THR A 33 6.88 27.74 -0.79
CA THR A 33 7.04 27.65 0.67
C THR A 33 8.13 28.60 1.18
N ALA A 34 9.29 28.63 0.53
CA ALA A 34 10.39 29.53 0.88
C ALA A 34 10.04 31.02 0.72
N SER A 35 9.14 31.35 -0.22
CA SER A 35 8.60 32.71 -0.39
C SER A 35 7.46 33.06 0.59
N GLY A 36 7.09 32.15 1.49
CA GLY A 36 6.00 32.32 2.45
C GLY A 36 4.60 32.08 1.87
N LYS A 37 4.48 31.55 0.65
CA LYS A 37 3.20 31.17 0.03
C LYS A 37 2.80 29.77 0.47
N VAL A 38 2.38 29.64 1.73
CA VAL A 38 1.93 28.38 2.32
C VAL A 38 0.40 28.37 2.41
N GLU A 39 -0.21 27.32 1.87
CA GLU A 39 -1.66 27.15 1.86
C GLU A 39 -2.20 27.06 3.30
N GLY A 40 -3.32 27.74 3.58
CA GLY A 40 -3.87 27.85 4.94
C GLY A 40 -3.27 28.99 5.79
N VAL A 41 -2.17 29.61 5.37
CA VAL A 41 -1.57 30.76 6.09
C VAL A 41 -1.93 32.07 5.39
N LYS A 42 -2.81 32.88 6.01
CA LYS A 42 -3.11 34.22 5.51
C LYS A 42 -1.95 35.18 5.82
N GLY A 43 -1.25 35.65 4.77
CA GLY A 43 -0.55 36.94 4.83
C GLY A 43 0.91 36.96 5.27
N LEU A 44 1.76 36.02 4.82
CA LEU A 44 3.23 36.15 4.98
C LEU A 44 3.93 37.02 3.91
N GLY A 45 3.15 37.63 2.99
CA GLY A 45 3.67 38.32 1.80
C GLY A 45 4.57 39.55 2.04
N LYS A 46 4.70 40.01 3.29
CA LYS A 46 5.78 40.88 3.74
C LYS A 46 6.33 40.34 5.05
N LEU A 47 7.53 39.75 5.02
CA LEU A 47 8.31 39.29 6.18
C LEU A 47 8.70 40.48 7.08
N ALA A 48 7.73 41.04 7.78
CA ALA A 48 7.83 42.30 8.50
C ALA A 48 8.54 42.12 9.85
N THR A 49 8.41 40.94 10.47
CA THR A 49 8.97 40.65 11.79
C THR A 49 10.01 39.51 11.76
N PRO A 50 10.98 39.51 12.68
CA PRO A 50 11.90 38.37 12.86
C PRO A 50 11.16 37.05 13.14
N PHE A 51 10.03 37.10 13.85
CA PHE A 51 9.21 35.93 14.15
C PHE A 51 8.59 35.29 12.90
N GLU A 52 8.05 36.10 11.99
CA GLU A 52 7.52 35.62 10.70
C GLU A 52 8.64 35.00 9.83
N ARG A 53 9.86 35.52 9.91
CA ARG A 53 11.02 34.95 9.20
C ARG A 53 11.41 33.58 9.76
N THR A 54 11.44 33.43 11.09
CA THR A 54 11.69 32.14 11.74
C THR A 54 10.62 31.11 11.36
N LYS A 55 9.35 31.53 11.30
CA LYS A 55 8.24 30.66 10.89
C LYS A 55 8.37 30.19 9.44
N VAL A 56 8.68 31.09 8.50
CA VAL A 56 8.92 30.69 7.10
C VAL A 56 10.13 29.78 6.97
N ALA A 57 11.18 30.01 7.75
CA ALA A 57 12.34 29.11 7.79
C ALA A 57 11.94 27.70 8.31
N ALA A 58 11.12 27.63 9.36
CA ALA A 58 10.59 26.37 9.87
C ALA A 58 9.76 25.63 8.81
N TYR A 59 8.86 26.32 8.11
CA TYR A 59 8.06 25.75 7.02
C TYR A 59 8.92 25.29 5.84
N THR A 60 9.93 26.07 5.48
CA THR A 60 10.87 25.72 4.42
C THR A 60 11.65 24.46 4.78
N LEU A 61 12.17 24.35 6.00
CA LEU A 61 12.80 23.12 6.47
C LEU A 61 11.81 21.96 6.54
N GLY A 62 10.58 22.17 7.02
CA GLY A 62 9.53 21.15 7.02
C GLY A 62 9.29 20.55 5.64
N ALA A 63 9.36 21.37 4.60
CA ALA A 63 9.25 20.93 3.20
C ALA A 63 10.53 20.29 2.62
N MET A 64 11.72 20.65 3.12
CA MET A 64 13.02 20.15 2.62
C MET A 64 13.54 18.91 3.35
N THR A 65 13.29 18.78 4.66
CA THR A 65 13.73 17.65 5.49
C THR A 65 13.37 16.26 4.92
N PRO A 66 12.16 16.06 4.34
CA PRO A 66 11.78 14.78 3.74
C PRO A 66 12.80 14.22 2.75
N CYS A 67 13.38 15.06 1.88
CA CYS A 67 14.31 14.58 0.86
C CYS A 67 15.58 13.97 1.49
N MET A 68 16.15 14.66 2.49
CA MET A 68 17.36 14.23 3.18
C MET A 68 17.11 12.93 3.94
N ARG A 69 16.00 12.84 4.68
CA ARG A 69 15.63 11.64 5.44
C ARG A 69 15.34 10.46 4.51
N LEU A 70 14.55 10.68 3.46
CA LEU A 70 14.16 9.64 2.52
C LEU A 70 15.37 9.04 1.80
N TYR A 71 16.26 9.87 1.26
CA TYR A 71 17.46 9.36 0.58
C TYR A 71 18.38 8.61 1.54
N SER A 72 18.53 9.07 2.79
CA SER A 72 19.33 8.36 3.79
C SER A 72 18.75 6.99 4.14
N PHE A 73 17.43 6.91 4.26
CA PHE A 73 16.71 5.64 4.46
C PHE A 73 16.89 4.69 3.28
N LEU A 74 16.59 5.16 2.06
CA LEU A 74 16.70 4.35 0.84
C LEU A 74 18.13 3.83 0.62
N GLY A 75 19.15 4.66 0.86
CA GLY A 75 20.55 4.25 0.77
C GLY A 75 20.85 3.06 1.69
N LYS A 76 20.40 3.10 2.95
CA LYS A 76 20.63 2.02 3.92
C LYS A 76 19.90 0.73 3.54
N GLU A 77 18.63 0.83 3.16
CA GLU A 77 17.85 -0.34 2.73
C GLU A 77 18.49 -1.00 1.50
N LEU A 78 18.88 -0.21 0.50
CA LEU A 78 19.53 -0.71 -0.71
C LEU A 78 20.92 -1.31 -0.42
N GLN A 79 21.68 -0.73 0.50
CA GLN A 79 22.97 -1.27 0.91
C GLN A 79 22.82 -2.63 1.62
N ALA A 80 21.79 -2.79 2.45
CA ALA A 80 21.48 -4.06 3.10
C ALA A 80 21.13 -5.16 2.09
N ILE A 81 20.51 -4.79 0.95
CA ILE A 81 20.15 -5.72 -0.13
C ILE A 81 21.37 -6.09 -0.99
N LEU A 82 22.22 -5.12 -1.34
CA LEU A 82 23.40 -5.36 -2.19
C LEU A 82 24.38 -6.41 -1.61
N GLY A 83 24.47 -6.49 -0.28
CA GLY A 83 25.35 -7.42 0.41
C GLY A 83 26.85 -7.22 0.10
N PRO A 84 27.73 -8.11 0.61
CA PRO A 84 29.18 -8.04 0.39
C PRO A 84 29.62 -8.34 -1.06
N GLU A 85 28.76 -8.99 -1.85
CA GLU A 85 29.04 -9.40 -3.23
C GLU A 85 28.75 -8.33 -4.27
N GLY A 86 28.21 -7.17 -3.87
CA GLY A 86 27.87 -6.04 -4.75
C GLY A 86 29.04 -5.33 -5.44
N ASN A 87 30.23 -5.94 -5.47
CA ASN A 87 31.38 -5.40 -6.20
C ASN A 87 31.07 -5.34 -7.70
N GLY A 88 31.09 -4.12 -8.25
CA GLY A 88 30.84 -3.85 -9.67
C GLY A 88 29.39 -3.47 -10.02
N HIS A 89 28.49 -3.33 -9.04
CA HIS A 89 27.13 -2.87 -9.31
C HIS A 89 27.13 -1.39 -9.77
N PRO A 90 26.45 -1.04 -10.89
CA PRO A 90 26.54 0.30 -11.50
C PRO A 90 25.99 1.44 -10.62
N TYR A 91 25.16 1.12 -9.63
CA TYR A 91 24.60 2.08 -8.69
C TYR A 91 25.28 2.08 -7.31
N LYS A 92 26.36 1.30 -7.12
CA LYS A 92 27.03 1.15 -5.82
C LYS A 92 27.46 2.49 -5.24
N ASN A 93 28.11 3.34 -6.03
CA ASN A 93 28.59 4.65 -5.56
C ASN A 93 27.44 5.58 -5.14
N TRP A 94 26.30 5.51 -5.84
CA TRP A 94 25.11 6.25 -5.46
C TRP A 94 24.57 5.74 -4.12
N ILE A 95 24.43 4.42 -3.97
CA ILE A 95 23.91 3.78 -2.75
C ILE A 95 24.83 4.08 -1.56
N ASP A 96 26.14 3.90 -1.71
CA ASP A 96 27.13 4.19 -0.67
C ASP A 96 27.14 5.65 -0.24
N SER A 97 26.90 6.57 -1.19
CA SER A 97 26.85 8.00 -0.88
C SER A 97 25.70 8.33 0.06
N TYR A 98 24.50 7.79 -0.21
CA TYR A 98 23.31 8.07 0.58
C TYR A 98 23.19 7.19 1.84
N SER A 99 23.81 6.01 1.86
CA SER A 99 23.91 5.17 3.06
C SER A 99 25.01 5.63 4.04
N SER A 100 25.90 6.52 3.60
CA SER A 100 27.04 6.98 4.41
C SER A 100 26.63 7.63 5.73
N GLU A 101 27.48 7.47 6.74
CA GLU A 101 27.30 8.12 8.05
C GLU A 101 27.30 9.65 7.93
N SER A 102 28.06 10.23 6.99
CA SER A 102 28.09 11.67 6.76
C SER A 102 26.77 12.19 6.21
N PHE A 103 26.14 11.47 5.27
CA PHE A 103 24.82 11.85 4.75
C PHE A 103 23.74 11.69 5.83
N GLN A 104 23.79 10.60 6.61
CA GLN A 104 22.91 10.41 7.77
C GLN A 104 23.05 11.55 8.80
N ALA A 105 24.28 12.01 9.06
CA ALA A 105 24.52 13.13 9.96
C ALA A 105 23.95 14.45 9.40
N SER A 106 24.03 14.69 8.09
CA SER A 106 23.38 15.85 7.46
C SER A 106 21.85 15.79 7.52
N ALA A 107 21.26 14.59 7.35
CA ALA A 107 19.81 14.42 7.52
C ALA A 107 19.38 14.72 8.96
N LEU A 108 20.09 14.18 9.96
CA LEU A 108 19.84 14.46 11.38
C LEU A 108 20.02 15.93 11.73
N GLN A 109 21.03 16.60 11.15
CA GLN A 109 21.24 18.03 11.37
C GLN A 109 20.06 18.87 10.84
N THR A 110 19.47 18.46 9.72
CA THR A 110 18.32 19.16 9.14
C THR A 110 17.08 19.01 10.03
N GLU A 111 16.87 17.83 10.60
CA GLU A 111 15.80 17.55 11.57
C GLU A 111 15.99 18.29 12.89
N ASP A 112 17.19 18.25 13.46
CA ASP A 112 17.50 18.99 14.69
C ASP A 112 17.30 20.51 14.51
N LEU A 113 17.61 21.04 13.32
CA LEU A 113 17.33 22.44 13.00
C LEU A 113 15.82 22.70 12.87
N LEU A 114 15.06 21.80 12.25
CA LEU A 114 13.61 21.89 12.16
C LEU A 114 12.97 21.86 13.56
N ASP A 115 13.41 20.96 14.44
CA ASP A 115 12.95 20.86 15.82
C ASP A 115 13.19 22.17 16.57
N LYS A 116 14.41 22.72 16.46
CA LYS A 116 14.78 24.01 17.09
C LYS A 116 13.92 25.17 16.60
N LEU A 117 13.62 25.25 15.30
CA LEU A 117 12.76 26.30 14.75
C LEU A 117 11.28 26.10 15.11
N SER A 118 10.88 24.88 15.47
CA SER A 118 9.50 24.52 15.78
C SER A 118 9.12 24.75 17.26
N VAL A 119 10.09 24.92 18.16
CA VAL A 119 9.86 25.10 19.61
C VAL A 119 8.85 26.20 19.95
N SER A 120 8.85 27.30 19.20
CA SER A 120 7.97 28.46 19.47
C SER A 120 6.65 28.43 18.69
N LEU A 121 6.38 27.36 17.93
CA LEU A 121 5.18 27.26 17.10
C LEU A 121 3.98 26.73 17.88
N THR A 122 2.79 27.14 17.48
CA THR A 122 1.53 26.61 18.02
C THR A 122 1.19 25.25 17.41
N GLY A 123 0.23 24.51 17.99
CA GLY A 123 -0.23 23.23 17.43
C GLY A 123 -0.71 23.36 15.97
N GLU A 124 -1.50 24.41 15.67
CA GLU A 124 -1.96 24.67 14.29
C GLU A 124 -0.79 24.94 13.32
N GLU A 125 0.30 25.53 13.81
CA GLU A 125 1.50 25.81 13.01
C GLU A 125 2.36 24.56 12.80
N LEU A 126 2.37 23.64 13.78
CA LEU A 126 2.98 22.31 13.63
C LEU A 126 2.19 21.45 12.63
N ASP A 127 0.85 21.51 12.63
CA ASP A 127 0.01 20.82 11.64
C ASP A 127 0.33 21.28 10.20
N ILE A 128 0.73 22.55 10.03
CA ILE A 128 1.18 23.07 8.72
C ILE A 128 2.52 22.43 8.32
N ILE A 129 3.47 22.29 9.25
CA ILE A 129 4.74 21.59 8.98
C ILE A 129 4.49 20.14 8.59
N GLU A 130 3.60 19.44 9.30
CA GLU A 130 3.23 18.06 8.96
C GLU A 130 2.67 17.95 7.54
N LYS A 131 1.75 18.85 7.16
CA LYS A 131 1.19 18.90 5.80
C LYS A 131 2.26 19.17 4.74
N LEU A 132 3.18 20.09 5.01
CA LEU A 132 4.29 20.40 4.10
C LEU A 132 5.24 19.20 3.94
N TYR A 133 5.57 18.54 5.05
CA TYR A 133 6.40 17.34 5.06
C TYR A 133 5.75 16.21 4.24
N HIS A 134 4.46 15.96 4.47
CA HIS A 134 3.69 14.95 3.76
C HIS A 134 3.57 15.26 2.26
N GLN A 135 3.35 16.53 1.90
CA GLN A 135 3.28 16.96 0.51
C GLN A 135 4.62 16.81 -0.21
N ALA A 136 5.74 17.11 0.46
CA ALA A 136 7.07 16.89 -0.09
C ALA A 136 7.34 15.39 -0.35
N LEU A 137 6.95 14.48 0.56
CA LEU A 137 7.05 13.04 0.32
C LEU A 137 6.24 12.58 -0.90
N LYS A 138 5.02 13.10 -1.08
CA LYS A 138 4.21 12.81 -2.28
C LYS A 138 4.90 13.28 -3.55
N LEU A 139 5.49 14.47 -3.53
CA LEU A 139 6.23 15.03 -4.67
C LEU A 139 7.52 14.26 -4.96
N GLU A 140 8.22 13.73 -3.95
CA GLU A 140 9.35 12.80 -4.13
C GLU A 140 8.90 11.51 -4.84
N ILE A 141 7.76 10.94 -4.45
CA ILE A 141 7.19 9.76 -5.12
C ILE A 141 6.88 10.09 -6.59
N GLU A 142 6.20 11.22 -6.86
CA GLU A 142 5.96 11.67 -8.24
C GLU A 142 7.28 11.86 -9.01
N PHE A 143 8.32 12.40 -8.36
CA PHE A 143 9.64 12.58 -8.97
C PHE A 143 10.29 11.25 -9.37
N PHE A 144 10.24 10.23 -8.49
CA PHE A 144 10.74 8.89 -8.82
C PHE A 144 9.92 8.22 -9.93
N LEU A 145 8.59 8.31 -9.87
CA LEU A 145 7.68 7.72 -10.87
C LEU A 145 7.81 8.36 -12.26
N ALA A 146 8.17 9.64 -12.31
CA ALA A 146 8.32 10.36 -13.57
C ALA A 146 9.66 10.10 -14.27
N GLN A 147 10.61 9.39 -13.63
CA GLN A 147 11.86 9.02 -14.28
C GLN A 147 11.58 8.06 -15.45
N PRO A 148 12.25 8.24 -16.61
CA PRO A 148 12.08 7.37 -17.76
C PRO A 148 12.76 6.03 -17.50
N ILE A 149 12.12 5.19 -16.69
CA ILE A 149 12.52 3.81 -16.53
C ILE A 149 12.03 3.11 -17.80
N ALA A 150 12.95 2.59 -18.61
CA ALA A 150 12.66 1.89 -19.86
C ALA A 150 11.68 0.69 -19.68
N GLN A 151 11.45 0.29 -18.43
CA GLN A 151 10.56 -0.78 -18.04
C GLN A 151 9.77 -0.35 -16.80
N THR A 152 8.55 0.14 -16.98
CA THR A 152 7.57 0.32 -15.89
C THR A 152 7.04 -1.06 -15.52
N THR A 153 7.87 -1.86 -14.83
CA THR A 153 7.46 -3.22 -14.47
C THR A 153 6.56 -3.16 -13.25
N LEU A 154 5.33 -3.67 -13.39
CA LEU A 154 4.35 -3.83 -12.30
C LEU A 154 4.80 -4.83 -11.22
N ALA A 155 5.84 -5.61 -11.52
CA ALA A 155 6.66 -6.37 -10.60
C ALA A 155 8.04 -6.54 -11.25
N PRO A 156 9.19 -6.56 -10.54
CA PRO A 156 10.53 -6.70 -11.12
C PRO A 156 10.80 -8.07 -11.82
N LEU A 157 9.76 -8.88 -12.04
CA LEU A 157 9.76 -10.13 -12.78
C LEU A 157 9.39 -9.77 -14.24
N THR A 158 10.22 -9.73 -15.25
CA THR A 158 11.55 -10.26 -15.52
C THR A 158 12.08 -9.45 -16.72
N LYS A 159 13.38 -9.20 -16.79
CA LYS A 159 13.99 -8.93 -18.10
C LYS A 159 14.02 -10.26 -18.85
N GLY A 160 13.41 -10.33 -20.03
CA GLY A 160 13.52 -11.50 -20.91
C GLY A 160 12.38 -12.52 -20.85
N HIS A 161 11.17 -12.13 -20.45
CA HIS A 161 9.98 -12.97 -20.63
C HIS A 161 9.80 -13.32 -22.11
N ASN A 162 9.88 -14.61 -22.44
CA ASN A 162 9.61 -15.15 -23.76
C ASN A 162 8.19 -15.73 -23.76
N PRO A 163 7.19 -15.07 -24.37
CA PRO A 163 5.78 -15.51 -24.26
C PRO A 163 5.52 -16.89 -24.89
N GLU A 164 6.41 -17.38 -25.76
CA GLU A 164 6.34 -18.71 -26.35
C GLU A 164 6.80 -19.83 -25.40
N GLU A 165 7.64 -19.52 -24.41
CA GLU A 165 8.27 -20.50 -23.50
C GLU A 165 7.82 -20.30 -22.05
N ASP A 166 7.64 -19.05 -21.63
CA ASP A 166 7.36 -18.64 -20.27
C ASP A 166 5.86 -18.42 -20.06
N ARG A 167 5.34 -18.96 -18.95
CA ARG A 167 3.98 -18.70 -18.49
C ARG A 167 4.03 -18.09 -17.10
N LEU A 168 3.52 -16.87 -16.99
CA LEU A 168 3.45 -16.17 -15.71
C LEU A 168 2.19 -16.58 -14.96
N VAL A 169 2.30 -16.73 -13.65
CA VAL A 169 1.17 -17.00 -12.77
C VAL A 169 1.16 -15.93 -11.69
N ILE A 170 0.10 -15.10 -11.69
CA ILE A 170 -0.08 -14.04 -10.70
C ILE A 170 -1.10 -14.53 -9.69
N PHE A 171 -0.70 -14.55 -8.42
CA PHE A 171 -1.60 -14.73 -7.30
C PHE A 171 -1.80 -13.38 -6.63
N SER A 172 -3.07 -12.96 -6.51
CA SER A 172 -3.42 -11.77 -5.74
C SER A 172 -4.36 -12.17 -4.64
N ASP A 173 -4.09 -11.71 -3.42
CA ASP A 173 -5.12 -11.67 -2.40
C ASP A 173 -6.21 -10.65 -2.80
N PHE A 174 -7.46 -10.92 -2.43
CA PHE A 174 -8.60 -10.08 -2.76
C PHE A 174 -8.94 -9.15 -1.61
N ASP A 175 -9.03 -9.70 -0.40
CA ASP A 175 -9.44 -8.98 0.79
C ASP A 175 -8.36 -7.99 1.21
N LEU A 176 -8.72 -6.73 1.45
CA LEU A 176 -7.81 -5.63 1.84
C LEU A 176 -6.76 -5.23 0.78
N THR A 177 -6.39 -6.13 -0.12
CA THR A 177 -5.51 -5.91 -1.27
C THR A 177 -6.28 -5.33 -2.45
N CYS A 178 -7.36 -5.98 -2.87
CA CYS A 178 -8.25 -5.49 -3.93
C CYS A 178 -9.40 -4.68 -3.35
N THR A 179 -9.96 -5.11 -2.22
CA THR A 179 -11.12 -4.47 -1.57
C THR A 179 -10.69 -3.52 -0.46
N VAL A 180 -11.52 -2.51 -0.16
CA VAL A 180 -11.31 -1.64 1.03
C VAL A 180 -11.79 -2.32 2.32
N VAL A 181 -12.74 -3.22 2.21
CA VAL A 181 -13.36 -3.94 3.34
C VAL A 181 -13.27 -5.44 3.12
N ASP A 182 -13.20 -6.18 4.22
CA ASP A 182 -13.20 -7.63 4.22
C ASP A 182 -14.51 -8.20 3.63
N SER A 183 -14.39 -9.14 2.70
CA SER A 183 -15.53 -9.75 2.03
C SER A 183 -16.38 -10.63 2.94
N SER A 184 -15.81 -11.25 3.97
CA SER A 184 -16.56 -12.05 4.94
C SER A 184 -17.52 -11.16 5.75
N ALA A 185 -17.09 -9.93 6.08
CA ALA A 185 -17.94 -8.93 6.72
C ALA A 185 -19.08 -8.47 5.79
N ILE A 186 -18.85 -8.36 4.48
CA ILE A 186 -19.90 -8.07 3.50
C ILE A 186 -20.94 -9.20 3.49
N LEU A 187 -20.51 -10.46 3.42
CA LEU A 187 -21.41 -11.61 3.43
C LEU A 187 -22.25 -11.67 4.72
N ALA A 188 -21.63 -11.41 5.86
CA ALA A 188 -22.32 -11.33 7.15
C ALA A 188 -23.36 -10.19 7.16
N GLU A 189 -23.02 -9.01 6.64
CA GLU A 189 -23.95 -7.88 6.60
C GLU A 189 -25.14 -8.16 5.68
N ILE A 190 -24.93 -8.80 4.52
CA ILE A 190 -26.02 -9.25 3.65
C ILE A 190 -26.93 -10.22 4.43
N ALA A 191 -26.35 -11.16 5.19
CA ALA A 191 -27.14 -12.10 5.99
C ALA A 191 -27.97 -11.36 7.05
N ILE A 192 -27.37 -10.41 7.77
CA ILE A 192 -28.00 -9.61 8.84
C ILE A 192 -29.14 -8.73 8.31
N VAL A 193 -28.94 -8.05 7.18
CA VAL A 193 -29.91 -7.10 6.60
C VAL A 193 -31.06 -7.82 5.91
N THR A 194 -30.81 -8.98 5.30
CA THR A 194 -31.84 -9.81 4.64
C THR A 194 -32.55 -10.75 5.61
N ALA A 195 -32.16 -10.74 6.89
CA ALA A 195 -32.76 -11.60 7.90
C ALA A 195 -34.24 -11.24 8.12
N PRO A 196 -35.11 -12.25 8.32
CA PRO A 196 -36.49 -12.01 8.67
C PRO A 196 -36.59 -11.23 9.98
N LYS A 197 -37.47 -10.22 10.03
CA LYS A 197 -37.78 -9.50 11.27
C LYS A 197 -38.49 -10.44 12.24
N SER A 198 -38.17 -10.34 13.53
CA SER A 198 -38.71 -11.18 14.62
C SER A 198 -40.24 -11.29 14.67
N ASP A 199 -40.96 -10.34 14.05
CA ASP A 199 -42.40 -10.16 14.21
C ASP A 199 -43.23 -10.71 13.03
N VAL A 200 -42.62 -11.41 12.07
CA VAL A 200 -43.32 -11.97 10.90
C VAL A 200 -43.43 -13.48 11.02
N VAL A 201 -44.67 -13.98 11.14
CA VAL A 201 -44.98 -15.42 11.10
C VAL A 201 -44.51 -15.99 9.76
N GLN A 202 -43.50 -16.87 9.80
CA GLN A 202 -42.96 -17.48 8.60
C GLN A 202 -43.88 -18.62 8.12
N PRO A 203 -44.17 -18.71 6.80
CA PRO A 203 -44.83 -19.88 6.23
C PRO A 203 -43.92 -21.11 6.31
N GLU A 204 -44.51 -22.29 6.53
CA GLU A 204 -43.86 -23.59 6.82
C GLU A 204 -42.82 -24.08 5.78
N THR A 205 -42.70 -23.41 4.64
CA THR A 205 -41.77 -23.75 3.54
C THR A 205 -40.47 -22.94 3.51
N GLN A 206 -40.23 -22.03 4.47
CA GLN A 206 -39.02 -21.21 4.49
C GLN A 206 -37.89 -21.84 5.33
N ILE A 207 -36.65 -21.67 4.87
CA ILE A 207 -35.44 -22.07 5.59
C ILE A 207 -35.43 -21.34 6.94
N VAL A 208 -35.35 -22.09 8.05
CA VAL A 208 -35.18 -21.51 9.38
C VAL A 208 -33.85 -20.75 9.42
N ARG A 209 -33.92 -19.43 9.59
CA ARG A 209 -32.77 -18.53 9.71
C ARG A 209 -32.78 -17.86 11.08
N MET A 210 -31.59 -17.52 11.56
CA MET A 210 -31.39 -16.69 12.75
C MET A 210 -32.04 -15.30 12.57
N SER A 211 -32.43 -14.67 13.67
CA SER A 211 -32.89 -13.28 13.63
C SER A 211 -31.74 -12.34 13.31
N SER A 212 -32.02 -11.12 12.82
CA SER A 212 -30.99 -10.11 12.56
C SER A 212 -30.12 -9.82 13.79
N ALA A 213 -30.73 -9.82 15.00
CA ALA A 213 -30.01 -9.60 16.25
C ALA A 213 -29.08 -10.77 16.60
N ASP A 214 -29.57 -12.00 16.44
CA ASP A 214 -28.76 -13.20 16.71
C ASP A 214 -27.60 -13.30 15.71
N LEU A 215 -27.84 -13.03 14.43
CA LEU A 215 -26.80 -13.00 13.40
C LEU A 215 -25.69 -12.00 13.75
N ARG A 216 -26.05 -10.78 14.18
CA ARG A 216 -25.08 -9.76 14.57
C ARG A 216 -24.24 -10.21 15.78
N ASN A 217 -24.89 -10.80 16.79
CA ASN A 217 -24.20 -11.29 17.98
C ASN A 217 -23.27 -12.47 17.66
N THR A 218 -23.74 -13.44 16.88
CA THR A 218 -22.96 -14.60 16.45
C THR A 218 -21.79 -14.19 15.57
N TRP A 219 -22.01 -13.31 14.60
CA TRP A 219 -20.93 -12.77 13.77
C TRP A 219 -19.88 -12.05 14.63
N GLY A 220 -20.30 -11.17 15.54
CA GLY A 220 -19.39 -10.45 16.42
C GLY A 220 -18.55 -11.38 17.31
N LEU A 221 -19.14 -12.46 17.83
CA LEU A 221 -18.43 -13.47 18.61
C LEU A 221 -17.40 -14.22 17.75
N LEU A 222 -17.81 -14.68 16.56
CA LEU A 222 -16.94 -15.40 15.63
C LEU A 222 -15.77 -14.54 15.16
N SER A 223 -16.03 -13.28 14.79
CA SER A 223 -14.99 -12.35 14.35
C SER A 223 -14.03 -12.00 15.48
N GLY A 224 -14.54 -11.77 16.70
CA GLY A 224 -13.69 -11.50 17.86
C GLY A 224 -12.76 -12.67 18.19
N GLN A 225 -13.33 -13.88 18.25
CA GLN A 225 -12.56 -15.10 18.49
C GLN A 225 -11.54 -15.36 17.37
N TYR A 226 -11.88 -15.09 16.11
CA TYR A 226 -10.94 -15.20 14.99
C TYR A 226 -9.74 -14.28 15.18
N THR A 227 -9.97 -12.99 15.47
CA THR A 227 -8.89 -12.01 15.64
C THR A 227 -7.94 -12.43 16.76
N GLU A 228 -8.47 -12.81 17.93
CA GLU A 228 -7.65 -13.22 19.07
C GLU A 228 -6.82 -14.47 18.77
N GLU A 229 -7.43 -15.50 18.18
CA GLU A 229 -6.73 -16.74 17.84
C GLU A 229 -5.74 -16.56 16.68
N TYR A 230 -6.04 -15.68 15.73
CA TYR A 230 -5.14 -15.32 14.64
C TYR A 230 -3.89 -14.64 15.18
N GLU A 231 -4.03 -13.64 16.05
CA GLU A 231 -2.90 -12.95 16.69
C GLU A 231 -2.00 -13.95 17.44
N GLN A 232 -2.60 -14.84 18.24
CA GLN A 232 -1.87 -15.90 18.93
C GLN A 232 -1.15 -16.86 17.96
N CYS A 233 -1.80 -17.23 16.86
CA CYS A 233 -1.21 -18.09 15.84
C CYS A 233 0.01 -17.40 15.20
N ILE A 234 -0.12 -16.15 14.79
CA ILE A 234 0.97 -15.36 14.20
C ILE A 234 2.12 -15.19 15.19
N GLU A 235 1.84 -14.82 16.44
CA GLU A 235 2.88 -14.71 17.48
C GLU A 235 3.62 -16.03 17.71
N SER A 236 2.92 -17.17 17.60
CA SER A 236 3.53 -18.48 17.81
C SER A 236 4.44 -18.93 16.66
N ILE A 237 4.15 -18.52 15.42
CA ILE A 237 4.91 -18.92 14.23
C ILE A 237 5.98 -17.90 13.83
N MET A 238 5.84 -16.65 14.24
CA MET A 238 6.78 -15.58 13.89
C MET A 238 8.03 -15.61 14.78
N PRO A 239 9.23 -15.59 14.20
CA PRO A 239 10.46 -15.54 14.99
C PRO A 239 10.62 -14.17 15.68
N SER A 240 11.11 -14.16 16.91
CA SER A 240 11.34 -12.93 17.70
C SER A 240 12.53 -12.09 17.24
N ALA A 241 13.34 -12.62 16.31
CA ALA A 241 14.49 -11.94 15.73
C ALA A 241 14.67 -12.37 14.27
N LYS A 242 15.50 -11.62 13.54
CA LYS A 242 15.88 -11.98 12.16
C LYS A 242 16.61 -13.32 12.17
N VAL A 243 16.07 -14.29 11.45
CA VAL A 243 16.63 -15.64 11.26
C VAL A 243 17.06 -15.84 9.82
N GLU A 244 17.97 -16.79 9.61
CA GLU A 244 18.24 -17.29 8.25
C GLU A 244 17.03 -18.08 7.73
N PHE A 245 16.89 -18.11 6.41
CA PHE A 245 15.80 -18.82 5.76
C PHE A 245 15.86 -20.33 6.05
N ASN A 246 14.78 -20.87 6.60
CA ASN A 246 14.62 -22.30 6.84
C ASN A 246 13.29 -22.78 6.24
N TYR A 247 13.38 -23.55 5.15
CA TYR A 247 12.23 -24.05 4.42
C TYR A 247 11.34 -24.97 5.27
N GLU A 248 11.92 -25.88 6.05
CA GLU A 248 11.15 -26.83 6.86
C GLU A 248 10.40 -26.12 7.99
N ALA A 249 11.04 -25.13 8.62
CA ALA A 249 10.40 -24.31 9.64
C ALA A 249 9.23 -23.50 9.05
N LEU A 250 9.41 -22.92 7.85
CA LEU A 250 8.34 -22.21 7.14
C LEU A 250 7.16 -23.15 6.83
N CYS A 251 7.41 -24.36 6.31
CA CYS A 251 6.36 -25.33 6.07
C CYS A 251 5.55 -25.64 7.34
N LYS A 252 6.23 -25.90 8.47
CA LYS A 252 5.57 -26.17 9.76
C LYS A 252 4.76 -24.98 10.27
N ALA A 253 5.26 -23.76 10.09
CA ALA A 253 4.53 -22.55 10.42
C ALA A 253 3.23 -22.42 9.59
N LEU A 254 3.32 -22.67 8.29
CA LEU A 254 2.17 -22.62 7.38
C LEU A 254 1.14 -23.74 7.67
N GLU A 255 1.58 -24.93 8.11
CA GLU A 255 0.69 -26.00 8.56
C GLU A 255 -0.12 -25.56 9.79
N GLN A 256 0.51 -24.91 10.78
CA GLN A 256 -0.18 -24.39 11.96
C GLN A 256 -1.21 -23.33 11.60
N LEU A 257 -0.86 -22.40 10.72
CA LEU A 257 -1.79 -21.40 10.20
C LEU A 257 -2.96 -22.09 9.47
N SER A 258 -2.68 -23.06 8.61
CA SER A 258 -3.71 -23.83 7.89
C SER A 258 -4.69 -24.53 8.84
N ASP A 259 -4.19 -25.11 9.93
CA ASP A 259 -5.05 -25.80 10.89
C ASP A 259 -5.88 -24.82 11.73
N PHE A 260 -5.34 -23.64 12.06
CA PHE A 260 -6.12 -22.54 12.63
C PHE A 260 -7.26 -22.14 11.69
N GLU A 261 -6.96 -21.89 10.41
CA GLU A 261 -7.95 -21.47 9.41
C GLU A 261 -9.06 -22.50 9.23
N LYS A 262 -8.73 -23.79 9.19
CA LYS A 262 -9.74 -24.86 9.13
C LYS A 262 -10.69 -24.81 10.32
N ARG A 263 -10.18 -24.60 11.54
CA ARG A 263 -11.01 -24.52 12.75
C ARG A 263 -11.90 -23.28 12.73
N ALA A 264 -11.35 -22.12 12.34
CA ALA A 264 -12.12 -20.89 12.19
C ALA A 264 -13.27 -21.04 11.19
N ASN A 265 -12.99 -21.58 10.01
CA ASN A 265 -13.99 -21.82 8.98
C ASN A 265 -15.06 -22.83 9.44
N SER A 266 -14.66 -23.87 10.18
CA SER A 266 -15.60 -24.86 10.73
C SER A 266 -16.60 -24.21 11.68
N ARG A 267 -16.14 -23.28 12.56
CA ARG A 267 -17.05 -22.53 13.46
C ARG A 267 -18.08 -21.70 12.69
N VAL A 268 -17.69 -21.09 11.58
CA VAL A 268 -18.61 -20.32 10.72
C VAL A 268 -19.66 -21.25 10.10
N ILE A 269 -19.24 -22.40 9.58
CA ILE A 269 -20.15 -23.42 9.02
C ILE A 269 -21.12 -23.91 10.09
N ASP A 270 -20.61 -24.32 11.25
CA ASP A 270 -21.38 -24.89 12.36
C ASP A 270 -22.37 -23.88 12.95
N SER A 271 -22.03 -22.58 12.91
CA SER A 271 -22.92 -21.51 13.38
C SER A 271 -24.11 -21.25 12.47
N GLU A 272 -24.06 -21.72 11.21
CA GLU A 272 -25.03 -21.42 10.16
C GLU A 272 -25.25 -19.90 9.91
N VAL A 273 -24.33 -19.02 10.33
CA VAL A 273 -24.51 -17.55 10.29
C VAL A 273 -24.73 -17.01 8.87
N LEU A 274 -24.26 -17.73 7.84
CA LEU A 274 -24.44 -17.37 6.42
C LEU A 274 -25.56 -18.15 5.72
N LYS A 275 -26.30 -18.99 6.46
CA LYS A 275 -27.36 -19.83 5.89
C LYS A 275 -28.47 -18.98 5.30
N GLY A 276 -28.90 -19.36 4.10
CA GLY A 276 -29.99 -18.68 3.38
C GLY A 276 -29.58 -17.37 2.69
N LEU A 277 -28.29 -17.08 2.55
CA LEU A 277 -27.83 -16.00 1.67
C LEU A 277 -28.34 -16.20 0.23
N ASN A 278 -28.84 -15.11 -0.35
CA ASN A 278 -29.31 -15.10 -1.73
C ASN A 278 -28.16 -14.74 -2.68
N LEU A 279 -27.95 -15.55 -3.72
CA LEU A 279 -26.87 -15.36 -4.69
C LEU A 279 -26.95 -14.02 -5.42
N GLU A 280 -28.14 -13.54 -5.76
CA GLU A 280 -28.32 -12.28 -6.49
C GLU A 280 -28.02 -11.07 -5.61
N ASP A 281 -28.29 -11.16 -4.29
CA ASP A 281 -27.88 -10.11 -3.36
C ASP A 281 -26.36 -10.08 -3.18
N VAL A 282 -25.70 -11.25 -3.19
CA VAL A 282 -24.23 -11.33 -3.17
C VAL A 282 -23.60 -10.73 -4.44
N LYS A 283 -24.12 -11.08 -5.63
CA LYS A 283 -23.63 -10.48 -6.89
C LYS A 283 -23.81 -8.97 -6.91
N ARG A 284 -24.98 -8.48 -6.50
CA ARG A 284 -25.27 -7.03 -6.41
C ARG A 284 -24.33 -6.31 -5.45
N ALA A 285 -23.97 -6.95 -4.34
CA ALA A 285 -22.98 -6.41 -3.42
C ALA A 285 -21.59 -6.34 -4.06
N GLY A 286 -21.18 -7.39 -4.79
CA GLY A 286 -19.93 -7.42 -5.55
C GLY A 286 -19.86 -6.32 -6.59
N GLU A 287 -20.89 -6.15 -7.42
CA GLU A 287 -20.93 -5.09 -8.46
C GLU A 287 -20.73 -3.67 -7.92
N ARG A 288 -21.13 -3.44 -6.66
CA ARG A 288 -21.06 -2.14 -5.98
C ARG A 288 -19.82 -1.98 -5.11
N LEU A 289 -18.97 -2.99 -5.07
CA LEU A 289 -17.80 -3.04 -4.21
C LEU A 289 -16.75 -2.04 -4.72
N ILE A 290 -16.26 -1.19 -3.82
CA ILE A 290 -15.21 -0.22 -4.12
C ILE A 290 -13.87 -0.95 -3.99
N LEU A 291 -13.15 -1.05 -5.10
CA LEU A 291 -11.79 -1.58 -5.13
C LEU A 291 -10.78 -0.49 -4.80
N GLN A 292 -9.64 -0.89 -4.24
CA GLN A 292 -8.50 -0.03 -3.96
C GLN A 292 -8.03 0.68 -5.24
N ASP A 293 -7.54 1.91 -5.08
CA ASP A 293 -7.04 2.70 -6.20
C ASP A 293 -5.93 1.95 -6.95
N GLY A 294 -6.06 1.87 -8.27
CA GLY A 294 -5.11 1.16 -9.14
C GLY A 294 -5.33 -0.34 -9.27
N CYS A 295 -6.14 -0.99 -8.42
CA CYS A 295 -6.45 -2.43 -8.49
C CYS A 295 -7.03 -2.82 -9.85
N THR A 296 -8.14 -2.17 -10.26
CA THR A 296 -8.75 -2.41 -11.57
C THR A 296 -7.77 -2.16 -12.72
N GLY A 297 -6.99 -1.07 -12.62
CA GLY A 297 -5.99 -0.73 -13.63
C GLY A 297 -4.87 -1.75 -13.76
N PHE A 298 -4.44 -2.35 -12.64
CA PHE A 298 -3.43 -3.40 -12.57
C PHE A 298 -3.88 -4.63 -13.37
N PHE A 299 -5.02 -5.22 -13.00
CA PHE A 299 -5.52 -6.42 -13.67
C PHE A 299 -5.88 -6.14 -15.13
N GLN A 300 -6.34 -4.92 -15.45
CA GLN A 300 -6.72 -4.58 -16.84
C GLN A 300 -5.47 -4.56 -17.72
N LYS A 301 -4.36 -4.05 -17.20
CA LYS A 301 -3.07 -4.04 -17.92
C LYS A 301 -2.54 -5.45 -18.11
N ILE A 302 -2.67 -6.34 -17.13
CA ILE A 302 -2.21 -7.73 -17.25
C ILE A 302 -3.01 -8.46 -18.31
N VAL A 303 -4.34 -8.43 -18.22
CA VAL A 303 -5.20 -9.22 -19.12
C VAL A 303 -5.18 -8.69 -20.55
N LYS A 304 -5.05 -7.37 -20.74
CA LYS A 304 -4.93 -6.78 -22.09
C LYS A 304 -3.55 -6.98 -22.71
N ASN A 305 -2.54 -7.41 -21.96
CA ASN A 305 -1.20 -7.56 -22.47
C ASN A 305 -0.96 -8.98 -22.98
N GLU A 306 -1.24 -9.18 -24.26
CA GLU A 306 -1.04 -10.46 -24.96
C GLU A 306 0.41 -10.95 -24.89
N ASN A 307 1.38 -10.04 -24.73
CA ASN A 307 2.80 -10.38 -24.63
C ASN A 307 3.20 -10.94 -23.26
N LEU A 308 2.33 -11.00 -22.25
CA LEU A 308 2.71 -11.52 -20.94
C LEU A 308 2.43 -13.02 -20.75
N ASN A 309 1.66 -13.68 -21.63
CA ASN A 309 1.23 -15.09 -21.47
C ASN A 309 0.96 -15.43 -19.97
N THR A 310 0.08 -14.65 -19.35
CA THR A 310 -0.15 -14.66 -17.90
C THR A 310 -1.47 -15.31 -17.55
N ASN A 311 -1.44 -16.19 -16.56
CA ASN A 311 -2.61 -16.61 -15.81
C ASN A 311 -2.73 -15.78 -14.53
N VAL A 312 -3.92 -15.27 -14.27
CA VAL A 312 -4.23 -14.55 -13.04
C VAL A 312 -5.11 -15.43 -12.18
N HIS A 313 -4.74 -15.55 -10.91
CA HIS A 313 -5.52 -16.23 -9.89
C HIS A 313 -5.76 -15.24 -8.77
N VAL A 314 -7.02 -14.98 -8.49
CA VAL A 314 -7.42 -14.20 -7.32
C VAL A 314 -7.67 -15.18 -6.20
N LEU A 315 -6.76 -15.20 -5.23
CA LEU A 315 -6.94 -15.88 -3.97
C LEU A 315 -7.68 -14.94 -3.04
N SER A 316 -8.52 -15.47 -2.18
CA SER A 316 -9.28 -14.65 -1.26
C SER A 316 -9.65 -15.48 -0.06
N TYR A 317 -9.71 -14.82 1.08
CA TYR A 317 -10.38 -15.35 2.26
C TYR A 317 -11.92 -15.30 2.11
N CYS A 318 -12.44 -14.65 1.06
CA CYS A 318 -13.84 -14.65 0.70
C CYS A 318 -14.37 -16.07 0.51
N TRP A 319 -15.39 -16.41 1.28
CA TRP A 319 -16.14 -17.65 1.14
C TRP A 319 -17.05 -17.69 -0.12
N CYS A 320 -16.97 -16.70 -1.02
CA CYS A 320 -17.83 -16.61 -2.19
C CYS A 320 -17.12 -16.09 -3.46
N GLY A 321 -16.81 -17.01 -4.38
CA GLY A 321 -16.24 -16.65 -5.69
C GLY A 321 -17.15 -15.78 -6.56
N ASP A 322 -18.48 -15.87 -6.39
CA ASP A 322 -19.42 -15.02 -7.14
C ASP A 322 -19.33 -13.55 -6.73
N LEU A 323 -19.03 -13.25 -5.46
CA LEU A 323 -18.77 -11.88 -5.01
C LEU A 323 -17.55 -11.30 -5.73
N ILE A 324 -16.44 -12.06 -5.78
CA ILE A 324 -15.19 -11.68 -6.43
C ILE A 324 -15.42 -11.43 -7.92
N ARG A 325 -16.02 -12.39 -8.63
CA ARG A 325 -16.30 -12.26 -10.07
C ARG A 325 -17.19 -11.05 -10.35
N SER A 326 -18.20 -10.82 -9.52
CA SER A 326 -19.10 -9.67 -9.68
C SER A 326 -18.37 -8.34 -9.47
N ALA A 327 -17.48 -8.27 -8.48
CA ALA A 327 -16.65 -7.08 -8.22
C ALA A 327 -15.72 -6.75 -9.39
N PHE A 328 -15.14 -7.75 -10.05
CA PHE A 328 -14.34 -7.50 -11.24
C PHE A 328 -15.20 -7.28 -12.49
N SER A 329 -16.41 -7.82 -12.58
CA SER A 329 -17.28 -7.64 -13.76
C SER A 329 -17.81 -6.22 -13.95
N SER A 330 -18.03 -5.47 -12.85
CA SER A 330 -18.54 -4.09 -12.92
C SER A 330 -17.49 -3.07 -13.37
N GLY A 331 -16.20 -3.45 -13.33
CA GLY A 331 -15.06 -2.61 -13.74
C GLY A 331 -14.14 -3.22 -14.81
N MET A 332 -14.31 -4.49 -15.17
CA MET A 332 -13.44 -5.22 -16.09
C MET A 332 -14.22 -6.12 -17.05
N LEU A 333 -13.89 -6.04 -18.34
CA LEU A 333 -14.22 -7.07 -19.32
C LEU A 333 -13.28 -8.27 -19.13
N LEU A 334 -13.34 -8.94 -17.98
CA LEU A 334 -12.67 -10.23 -17.79
C LEU A 334 -13.63 -11.36 -18.20
N PRO A 335 -13.21 -12.32 -19.03
CA PRO A 335 -13.94 -13.58 -19.16
C PRO A 335 -13.97 -14.27 -17.79
N CYS A 336 -15.16 -14.50 -17.23
CA CYS A 336 -15.35 -15.16 -15.93
C CYS A 336 -14.67 -16.54 -15.82
N GLU A 337 -14.27 -17.15 -16.94
CA GLU A 337 -13.61 -18.46 -16.97
C GLU A 337 -12.16 -18.44 -16.45
N ASN A 338 -11.55 -17.25 -16.32
CA ASN A 338 -10.17 -17.07 -15.86
C ASN A 338 -10.05 -16.44 -14.46
N LEU A 339 -11.14 -16.38 -13.67
CA LEU A 339 -11.18 -15.87 -12.29
C LEU A 339 -11.68 -16.91 -11.27
#